data_AF-A0A9W4DL45-F1
#
_entry.id   AF-A0A9W4DL45-F1
#
_cell.length_a   1.000
_cell.length_b   1.000
_cell.length_c   1.000
_cell.angle_alpha   90.00
_cell.angle_beta   90.00
_cell.angle_gamma   90.00
#
_symmetry.space_group_name_H-M   'P 1'
#
loop_
_entity.id
_entity.type
_entity.pdbx_description
1 polymer ?
#
loop_
_entity_poly.entity_id
_entity_poly.type
_entity_poly.pdbx_seq_one_letter_code
_entity_poly.pdbx_strand_id
1 'polypeptide(L)'
;MGVPFEALLPYGIIICMFGITGAGMSKIRHMQNGGKRARHSIDQWDRVMMDRDRRLTGWLRGQTDSPTAPKGYELNNPWRVSKYVIQECRPTDQILVRKAYYLRSLTLFSSNKEARIRRRKI
;
A
#
# COMPACT_ATOMS: atom_id res chain seq x y z
N MET A 1 -28.31 46.69 17.92
CA MET A 1 -27.22 47.11 17.01
C MET A 1 -26.95 45.97 16.04
N GLY A 2 -27.06 46.20 14.73
CA GLY A 2 -26.88 45.17 13.71
C GLY A 2 -25.42 44.69 13.63
N VAL A 3 -25.21 43.45 13.18
CA VAL A 3 -23.87 42.87 13.01
C VAL A 3 -23.09 43.65 11.95
N PRO A 4 -21.83 44.06 12.20
CA PRO A 4 -21.04 44.81 11.22
C PRO A 4 -20.56 43.88 10.09
N PHE A 5 -21.31 43.84 8.98
CA PHE A 5 -21.06 42.96 7.83
C PHE A 5 -19.71 43.22 7.14
N GLU A 6 -19.22 44.45 7.15
CA GLU A 6 -17.91 44.80 6.55
C GLU A 6 -16.75 44.09 7.26
N ALA A 7 -16.86 43.86 8.56
CA ALA A 7 -15.87 43.09 9.31
C ALA A 7 -15.94 41.58 9.00
N LEU A 8 -17.05 41.09 8.44
CA LEU A 8 -17.27 39.67 8.11
C LEU A 8 -16.87 39.31 6.67
N LEU A 9 -16.83 40.29 5.76
CA LEU A 9 -16.39 40.09 4.38
C LEU A 9 -15.03 39.38 4.26
N PRO A 10 -13.95 39.78 4.97
CA PRO A 10 -12.66 39.09 4.86
C PRO A 10 -12.75 37.63 5.34
N TYR A 11 -13.49 37.37 6.42
CA TYR A 11 -13.68 36.00 6.92
C TYR A 11 -14.51 35.16 5.95
N GLY A 12 -15.52 35.73 5.28
CA GLY A 12 -16.31 35.06 4.25
C GLY A 12 -15.45 34.63 3.06
N ILE A 13 -14.54 35.48 2.59
CA ILE A 13 -13.60 35.16 1.51
C ILE A 13 -12.68 34.01 1.93
N ILE A 14 -12.13 34.07 3.14
CA ILE A 14 -11.27 33.01 3.69
C ILE A 14 -12.01 31.67 3.72
N ILE A 15 -13.23 31.63 4.28
CA ILE A 15 -14.04 30.41 4.34
C ILE A 15 -14.36 29.89 2.94
N CYS A 16 -14.68 30.77 2.00
CA CYS A 16 -14.97 30.39 0.62
C CYS A 16 -13.76 29.73 -0.05
N MET A 17 -12.57 30.34 0.05
CA MET A 17 -11.35 29.78 -0.53
C MET A 17 -10.99 28.43 0.08
N PHE A 18 -11.00 28.32 1.42
CA PHE A 18 -10.76 27.04 2.09
C PHE A 18 -11.82 25.98 1.77
N GLY A 19 -13.08 26.39 1.64
CA GLY A 19 -14.19 25.52 1.23
C GLY A 19 -13.99 24.96 -0.17
N ILE A 20 -13.65 25.81 -1.14
CA ILE A 20 -13.40 25.41 -2.54
C ILE A 20 -12.19 24.47 -2.60
N THR A 21 -11.08 24.80 -1.93
CA THR A 21 -9.89 23.94 -1.92
C THR A 21 -10.19 22.59 -1.26
N GLY A 22 -10.89 22.58 -0.13
CA GLY A 22 -11.26 21.35 0.57
C GLY A 22 -12.17 20.43 -0.25
N ALA A 23 -13.24 21.00 -0.82
CA ALA A 23 -14.17 20.28 -1.68
C ALA A 23 -13.49 19.76 -2.96
N GLY A 24 -12.66 20.59 -3.60
CA GLY A 24 -11.89 20.25 -4.79
C GLY A 24 -10.94 19.08 -4.54
N MET A 25 -10.13 19.15 -3.48
CA MET A 25 -9.20 18.07 -3.12
C MET A 25 -9.92 16.77 -2.74
N SER A 26 -11.06 16.86 -2.05
CA SER A 26 -11.89 15.70 -1.71
C SER A 26 -12.42 15.02 -2.97
N LYS A 27 -12.94 15.79 -3.94
CA LYS A 27 -13.48 15.28 -5.20
C LYS A 27 -12.41 14.60 -6.05
N ILE A 28 -11.24 15.21 -6.21
CA ILE A 28 -10.12 14.64 -6.97
C ILE A 28 -9.71 13.30 -6.35
N ARG A 29 -9.55 13.24 -5.03
CA ARG A 29 -9.18 12.01 -4.33
C ARG A 29 -10.25 10.93 -4.47
N HIS A 30 -11.52 11.30 -4.49
CA HIS A 30 -12.63 10.37 -4.73
C HIS A 30 -12.58 9.79 -6.16
N MET A 31 -12.25 10.62 -7.16
CA MET A 31 -12.12 10.19 -8.55
C MET A 31 -10.90 9.27 -8.74
N GLN A 32 -9.74 9.63 -8.18
CA GLN A 32 -8.52 8.81 -8.24
C GLN A 32 -8.68 7.43 -7.59
N ASN A 33 -9.55 7.32 -6.59
CA ASN A 33 -9.83 6.06 -5.92
C ASN A 33 -10.92 5.21 -6.61
N GLY A 34 -11.34 5.59 -7.83
CA GLY A 34 -12.38 4.87 -8.57
C GLY A 34 -13.76 5.00 -7.93
N GLY A 35 -14.05 6.17 -7.34
CA GLY A 35 -15.34 6.43 -6.70
C GLY A 35 -15.46 5.93 -5.26
N LYS A 36 -14.36 5.48 -4.65
CA LYS A 36 -14.32 5.03 -3.25
C LYS A 36 -13.69 6.08 -2.36
N ARG A 37 -14.09 6.11 -1.08
CA ARG A 37 -13.43 6.96 -0.07
C ARG A 37 -11.98 6.51 0.15
N ALA A 38 -11.11 7.47 0.45
CA ALA A 38 -9.71 7.17 0.76
C ALA A 38 -9.59 6.45 2.11
N ARG A 39 -8.80 5.36 2.16
CA ARG A 39 -8.48 4.67 3.41
C ARG A 39 -7.44 5.48 4.20
N HIS A 40 -7.67 5.63 5.49
CA HIS A 40 -6.72 6.22 6.44
C HIS A 40 -6.13 5.12 7.33
N SER A 41 -4.98 5.39 7.97
CA SER A 41 -4.35 4.45 8.92
C SER A 41 -4.04 3.06 8.34
N ILE A 42 -3.42 3.02 7.15
CA ILE A 42 -3.10 1.77 6.44
C ILE A 42 -1.92 1.06 7.12
N ASP A 43 -2.21 -0.11 7.72
CA ASP A 43 -1.23 -0.96 8.38
C ASP A 43 -0.44 -1.83 7.39
N GLN A 44 0.46 -2.67 7.90
CA GLN A 44 1.29 -3.52 7.04
C GLN A 44 0.47 -4.60 6.33
N TRP A 45 -0.57 -5.13 6.97
CA TRP A 45 -1.47 -6.12 6.39
C TRP A 45 -2.26 -5.53 5.23
N ASP A 46 -2.84 -4.36 5.41
CA ASP A 46 -3.59 -3.64 4.39
C ASP A 46 -2.74 -3.33 3.17
N ARG A 47 -1.47 -2.97 3.35
CA ARG A 47 -0.55 -2.75 2.22
C ARG A 47 -0.40 -4.02 1.38
N VAL A 48 -0.21 -5.17 2.03
CA VAL A 48 -0.06 -6.46 1.34
C VAL A 48 -1.38 -6.86 0.65
N MET A 49 -2.52 -6.61 1.29
CA MET A 49 -3.83 -6.89 0.70
C MET A 49 -4.14 -5.97 -0.49
N MET A 50 -3.77 -4.70 -0.43
CA MET A 50 -3.94 -3.77 -1.56
C MET A 50 -3.05 -4.14 -2.76
N ASP A 51 -1.83 -4.62 -2.49
CA ASP A 51 -0.95 -5.17 -3.53
C ASP A 51 -1.50 -6.49 -4.12
N ARG A 52 -2.16 -7.33 -3.29
CA ARG A 52 -2.89 -8.51 -3.76
C ARG A 52 -4.05 -8.11 -4.66
N ASP A 53 -4.91 -7.18 -4.23
CA ASP A 53 -6.09 -6.76 -4.98
C ASP A 53 -5.68 -6.11 -6.31
N ARG A 54 -4.61 -5.30 -6.32
CA ARG A 54 -4.01 -4.78 -7.56
C ARG A 54 -3.60 -5.89 -8.53
N ARG A 55 -3.10 -7.02 -8.04
CA ARG A 55 -2.72 -8.17 -8.89
C ARG A 55 -3.93 -8.93 -9.41
N LEU A 56 -5.02 -8.97 -8.65
CA LEU A 56 -6.27 -9.61 -9.04
C LEU A 56 -7.04 -8.78 -10.07
N THR A 57 -7.10 -7.46 -9.91
CA THR A 57 -7.98 -6.61 -10.72
C THR A 57 -7.23 -5.64 -11.65
N GLY A 58 -5.91 -5.53 -11.54
CA GLY A 58 -5.10 -4.53 -12.24
C GLY A 58 -5.18 -3.11 -11.63
N TRP A 59 -6.03 -2.89 -10.62
CA TRP A 59 -6.28 -1.57 -10.01
C TRP A 59 -6.08 -1.61 -8.49
N LEU A 60 -5.36 -0.63 -7.93
CA LEU A 60 -5.00 -0.62 -6.50
C LEU A 60 -6.20 -0.59 -5.52
N ARG A 61 -7.39 -0.22 -6.01
CA ARG A 61 -8.65 -0.17 -5.23
C ARG A 61 -9.75 -1.06 -5.83
N GLY A 62 -9.38 -1.87 -6.82
CA GLY A 62 -10.33 -2.79 -7.46
C GLY A 62 -10.73 -3.87 -6.47
N GLN A 63 -12.01 -4.19 -6.46
CA GLN A 63 -12.53 -5.34 -5.71
C GLN A 63 -13.14 -6.28 -6.73
N THR A 64 -12.95 -7.58 -6.51
CA THR A 64 -13.56 -8.63 -7.30
C THR A 64 -14.12 -9.68 -6.35
N ASP A 65 -15.31 -10.16 -6.67
CA ASP A 65 -16.07 -11.20 -5.97
C ASP A 65 -16.03 -12.54 -6.72
N SER A 66 -15.24 -12.65 -7.79
CA SER A 66 -15.18 -13.87 -8.59
C SER A 66 -14.59 -15.02 -7.76
N PRO A 67 -15.23 -16.20 -7.72
CA PRO A 67 -14.75 -17.33 -6.93
C PRO A 67 -13.46 -17.92 -7.49
N THR A 68 -13.26 -17.81 -8.80
CA THR A 68 -12.05 -18.26 -9.50
C THR A 68 -11.17 -17.06 -9.82
N ALA A 69 -9.87 -17.17 -9.54
CA ALA A 69 -8.90 -16.13 -9.84
C ALA A 69 -8.68 -15.99 -11.37
N PRO A 70 -8.31 -14.80 -11.86
CA PRO A 70 -8.02 -14.62 -13.27
C PRO A 70 -6.79 -15.43 -13.70
N LYS A 71 -6.82 -15.92 -14.94
CA LYS A 71 -5.70 -16.66 -15.53
C LYS A 71 -4.43 -15.81 -15.49
N GLY A 72 -3.32 -16.41 -15.03
CA GLY A 72 -2.03 -15.72 -14.89
C GLY A 72 -1.77 -15.10 -13.51
N TYR A 73 -2.75 -15.06 -12.60
CA TYR A 73 -2.53 -14.65 -11.22
C TYR A 73 -1.49 -15.54 -10.51
N GLU A 74 -1.44 -16.83 -10.87
CA GLU A 74 -0.49 -17.82 -10.37
C GLU A 74 0.98 -17.42 -10.57
N LEU A 75 1.27 -16.73 -11.68
CA LEU A 75 2.63 -16.36 -12.08
C LEU A 75 3.00 -14.93 -11.68
N ASN A 76 2.02 -14.11 -11.28
CA ASN A 76 2.19 -12.69 -10.98
C ASN A 76 2.61 -12.45 -9.51
N ASN A 77 3.49 -13.27 -8.95
CA ASN A 77 3.99 -13.08 -7.58
C ASN A 77 5.39 -12.46 -7.58
N PRO A 78 5.51 -11.12 -7.48
CA PRO A 78 6.80 -10.46 -7.41
C PRO A 78 7.40 -10.58 -6.00
N TRP A 79 8.59 -11.16 -5.91
CA TRP A 79 9.40 -11.09 -4.70
C TRP A 79 10.19 -9.77 -4.70
N ARG A 80 9.98 -8.94 -3.68
CA ARG A 80 10.71 -7.68 -3.53
C ARG A 80 12.13 -7.99 -3.03
N VAL A 81 13.14 -7.61 -3.80
CA VAL A 81 14.55 -7.72 -3.39
C VAL A 81 14.99 -6.40 -2.76
N SER A 82 15.60 -6.47 -1.58
CA SER A 82 16.13 -5.30 -0.89
C SER A 82 17.39 -4.79 -1.60
N LYS A 83 17.52 -3.46 -1.77
CA LYS A 83 18.70 -2.86 -2.42
C LYS A 83 20.01 -3.19 -1.70
N TYR A 84 19.98 -3.35 -0.38
CA TYR A 84 21.16 -3.68 0.44
C TYR A 84 21.75 -5.05 0.08
N VAL A 85 20.91 -6.02 -0.34
CA VAL A 85 21.36 -7.33 -0.81
C VAL A 85 22.05 -7.26 -2.18
N ILE A 86 21.63 -6.32 -3.02
CA ILE A 86 22.12 -6.19 -4.40
C ILE A 86 23.51 -5.54 -4.42
N GLN A 87 23.81 -4.65 -3.47
CA GLN A 87 25.11 -3.99 -3.37
C GLN A 87 26.25 -4.93 -2.96
N GLU A 88 25.95 -6.03 -2.26
CA GLU A 88 26.94 -7.06 -1.92
C GLU A 88 27.23 -8.03 -3.09
N CYS A 89 26.32 -8.17 -4.05
CA CYS A 89 26.50 -9.06 -5.20
C CYS A 89 27.23 -8.34 -6.35
N ARG A 90 28.43 -8.82 -6.71
CA ARG A 90 29.13 -8.39 -7.93
C ARG A 90 28.22 -8.62 -9.16
N PRO A 91 28.23 -7.74 -10.19
CA PRO A 91 27.28 -7.77 -11.31
C PRO A 91 27.13 -9.09 -12.07
N THR A 92 28.08 -10.02 -11.96
CA THR A 92 28.09 -11.32 -12.64
C THR A 92 27.23 -12.41 -11.98
N ASP A 93 26.77 -12.22 -10.74
CA ASP A 93 26.16 -13.31 -9.94
C ASP A 93 24.63 -13.26 -9.81
N GLN A 94 23.93 -12.29 -10.44
CA GLN A 94 22.49 -12.08 -10.26
C GLN A 94 21.62 -13.33 -10.55
N ILE A 95 22.04 -14.20 -11.47
CA ILE A 95 21.29 -15.41 -11.86
C ILE A 95 21.42 -16.51 -10.78
N LEU A 96 22.60 -16.71 -10.22
CA LEU A 96 22.86 -17.72 -9.19
C LEU A 96 22.24 -17.32 -7.84
N VAL A 97 22.28 -16.03 -7.52
CA VAL A 97 21.62 -15.46 -6.34
C VAL A 97 20.11 -15.75 -6.36
N ARG A 98 19.47 -15.64 -7.54
CA ARG A 98 18.04 -15.96 -7.73
C ARG A 98 17.68 -17.42 -7.38
N LYS A 99 18.60 -18.38 -7.60
CA LYS A 99 18.43 -19.79 -7.20
C LYS A 99 18.74 -20.03 -5.73
N ALA A 100 19.79 -19.40 -5.18
CA ALA A 100 20.19 -19.56 -3.78
C ALA A 100 19.14 -19.05 -2.78
N TYR A 101 18.41 -17.98 -3.14
CA TYR A 101 17.32 -17.44 -2.30
C TYR A 101 16.11 -18.39 -2.17
N TYR A 102 15.86 -19.24 -3.16
CA TYR A 102 14.77 -20.22 -3.11
C TYR A 102 15.00 -21.28 -2.02
N LEU A 103 16.25 -21.74 -1.86
CA LEU A 103 16.60 -22.78 -0.89
C LEU A 103 16.82 -22.23 0.54
N ARG A 104 17.26 -20.97 0.69
CA ARG A 104 17.51 -20.37 2.01
C ARG A 104 16.25 -19.83 2.71
N SER A 105 15.21 -19.47 1.96
CA SER A 105 13.94 -18.99 2.53
C SER A 105 13.12 -20.11 3.18
N LEU A 106 13.14 -21.33 2.62
CA LEU A 106 12.50 -22.51 3.19
C LEU A 106 13.09 -22.94 4.54
N THR A 107 14.41 -22.76 4.74
CA THR A 107 15.10 -23.13 5.98
C THR A 107 14.98 -22.06 7.08
N LEU A 108 15.01 -20.77 6.73
CA LEU A 108 14.90 -19.66 7.70
C LEU A 108 13.49 -19.49 8.28
N PHE A 109 12.43 -19.79 7.53
CA PHE A 109 11.05 -19.69 8.04
C PHE A 109 10.73 -20.74 9.10
N SER A 110 11.35 -21.93 9.03
CA SER A 110 11.23 -22.98 10.04
C SER A 110 11.97 -22.59 11.34
N SER A 111 13.22 -22.12 11.23
CA SER A 111 14.06 -21.74 12.37
C SER A 111 13.53 -20.54 13.19
N ASN A 112 12.89 -19.56 12.54
CA ASN A 112 12.43 -18.34 13.23
C ASN A 112 11.13 -18.55 14.04
N LYS A 113 10.31 -19.57 13.72
CA LYS A 113 9.16 -19.96 14.54
C LYS A 113 9.59 -20.61 15.84
N GLU A 114 10.55 -21.54 15.78
CA GLU A 114 11.19 -22.19 16.93
C GLU A 114 11.80 -21.15 17.89
N ALA A 115 12.58 -20.20 17.36
CA ALA A 115 13.24 -19.17 18.16
C ALA A 115 12.28 -18.18 18.84
N ARG A 116 11.10 -17.94 18.23
CA ARG A 116 10.06 -17.05 18.79
C ARG A 116 9.21 -17.75 19.85
N ILE A 117 9.05 -19.08 19.78
CA ILE A 117 8.33 -19.88 20.79
C ILE A 117 9.19 -20.04 22.07
N ARG A 118 10.51 -20.22 21.95
CA ARG A 118 11.40 -20.33 23.12
C ARG A 118 11.49 -19.04 23.94
N ARG A 119 11.42 -17.85 23.31
CA ARG A 119 11.44 -16.56 24.00
C ARG A 119 10.15 -16.19 24.74
N ARG A 120 9.06 -16.95 24.55
CA ARG A 120 7.77 -16.75 25.26
C ARG A 120 7.57 -17.70 26.44
N LYS A 121 8.51 -18.64 26.66
CA LYS A 121 8.47 -19.63 27.76
C LYS A 121 9.47 -19.34 28.88
N ILE A 122 10.02 -18.13 28.94
CA ILE A 122 10.86 -17.63 30.04
C ILE A 122 10.15 -16.42 30.63
#